data_AF-A0A1M7UFB7-F1
#
_entry.id   AF-A0A1M7UFB7-F1
#
_cell.length_a   1.000
_cell.length_b   1.000
_cell.length_c   1.000
_cell.angle_alpha   90.00
_cell.angle_beta   90.00
_cell.angle_gamma   90.00
#
_symmetry.space_group_name_H-M   'P 1'
#
loop_
_entity.id
_entity.type
_entity.pdbx_description
1 polymer ?
#
loop_
_entity_poly.entity_id
_entity_poly.type
_entity_poly.pdbx_seq_one_letter_code
_entity_poly.pdbx_strand_id
1 'polypeptide(L)'
;MECPFCAESIKDEAIACKHCARDLRVARPVMLEIQELVSELDRLQNSLDRVNANLARTRSPVRYTIVRALVYVLAPILSLVAAHIVITIILNVTPLYLRLASFVIPLPFGILLYAREKIRLGAFLVGFLTAALAVIGMLTVTGINDNVPILPVSWIEWREVMEYIASIALAYVTGNLLGSLIFDVLPKTMSHGGKPNPVAYRIAGLLGQHVGEDQLRRRARTIQDLMRAAGPLVGIAASAGASIYAGLKGIFGW
;
A
#
# COMPACT_ATOMS: atom_id res chain seq x y z
N MET A 1 36.27 3.36 19.54
CA MET A 1 36.34 4.77 19.10
C MET A 1 37.57 4.99 18.22
N GLU A 2 37.63 6.06 17.42
CA GLU A 2 38.82 6.40 16.62
C GLU A 2 39.71 7.39 17.37
N CYS A 3 41.03 7.26 17.22
CA CYS A 3 41.98 8.18 17.84
C CYS A 3 41.93 9.54 17.13
N PRO A 4 41.72 10.68 17.83
CA PRO A 4 41.60 11.99 17.20
C PRO A 4 42.91 12.49 16.56
N PHE A 5 44.04 11.85 16.86
CA PHE A 5 45.35 12.26 16.37
C PHE A 5 45.87 11.45 15.19
N CYS A 6 45.50 10.17 15.10
CA CYS A 6 46.03 9.26 14.07
C CYS A 6 44.96 8.41 13.38
N ALA A 7 43.67 8.63 13.68
CA ALA A 7 42.50 7.92 13.13
C ALA A 7 42.49 6.39 13.33
N GLU A 8 43.46 5.82 14.03
CA GLU A 8 43.50 4.38 14.34
C GLU A 8 42.35 3.96 15.27
N SER A 9 41.84 2.75 15.08
CA SER A 9 40.79 2.20 15.94
C SER A 9 41.35 1.86 17.32
N ILE A 10 40.72 2.39 18.37
CA ILE A 10 41.14 2.20 19.76
C ILE A 10 39.97 1.74 20.63
N LYS A 11 40.30 1.04 21.72
CA LYS A 11 39.34 0.62 22.74
C LYS A 11 38.78 1.83 23.47
N ASP A 12 37.50 1.79 23.83
CA ASP A 12 36.81 2.94 24.46
C ASP A 12 37.31 3.27 25.87
N GLU A 13 38.01 2.32 26.52
CA GLU A 13 38.63 2.47 27.84
C GLU A 13 40.12 2.87 27.76
N ALA A 14 40.68 3.03 26.55
CA ALA A 14 42.09 3.32 26.36
C ALA A 14 42.45 4.74 26.86
N ILE A 15 43.43 4.81 27.75
CA ILE A 15 43.96 6.06 28.31
C ILE A 15 45.01 6.67 27.37
N ALA A 16 45.67 5.84 26.55
CA ALA A 16 46.64 6.27 25.54
C ALA A 16 46.48 5.42 24.27
N CYS A 17 46.83 5.99 23.11
CA CYS A 17 46.78 5.27 21.83
C CYS A 17 47.99 4.34 21.68
N LYS A 18 47.77 3.08 21.25
CA LYS A 18 48.85 2.11 20.98
C LYS A 18 49.73 2.51 19.78
N HIS A 19 49.18 3.24 18.82
CA HIS A 19 49.87 3.58 17.57
C HIS A 19 50.67 4.89 17.69
N CYS A 20 50.03 5.98 18.13
CA CYS A 20 50.69 7.30 18.23
C CYS A 20 51.20 7.65 19.64
N ALA A 21 51.01 6.77 20.63
CA ALA A 21 51.42 6.95 22.03
C ALA A 21 50.89 8.21 22.73
N ARG A 22 49.94 8.93 22.14
CA ARG A 22 49.40 10.18 22.67
C ARG A 22 48.35 9.91 23.75
N ASP A 23 48.36 10.74 24.80
CA ASP A 23 47.42 10.67 25.93
C ASP A 23 46.02 11.12 25.49
N LEU A 24 45.01 10.34 25.86
CA LEU A 24 43.61 10.54 25.50
C LEU A 24 42.76 11.01 26.69
N ARG A 25 43.32 11.14 27.90
CA ARG A 25 42.56 11.52 29.12
C ARG A 25 41.77 12.81 28.99
N VAL A 26 42.32 13.79 28.26
CA VAL A 26 41.69 15.10 28.04
C VAL A 26 40.71 15.05 26.87
N ALA A 27 41.08 14.38 25.78
CA ALA A 27 40.26 14.33 24.58
C ALA A 27 39.04 13.41 24.71
N ARG A 28 39.14 12.33 25.49
CA ARG A 28 38.08 11.34 25.69
C ARG A 28 36.77 11.91 26.23
N PRO A 29 36.72 12.64 27.36
CA PRO A 29 35.46 13.18 27.87
C PRO A 29 34.79 14.12 26.87
N VAL A 30 35.57 14.96 26.19
CA VAL A 30 35.07 15.88 25.16
C VAL A 30 34.49 15.12 23.97
N MET A 31 35.15 14.07 23.49
CA MET A 31 34.61 13.25 22.38
C MET A 31 33.32 12.54 22.76
N LEU A 32 33.22 12.03 24.00
CA LEU A 32 31.99 11.40 24.49
C LEU A 32 30.83 12.41 24.57
N GLU A 33 31.10 13.61 25.08
CA GLU A 33 30.12 14.70 25.15
C GLU A 33 29.68 15.16 23.75
N ILE A 34 30.61 15.29 22.81
CA ILE A 34 30.26 15.60 21.41
C ILE A 34 29.40 14.50 20.79
N GLN A 35 29.73 13.22 21.01
CA GLN A 35 28.92 12.10 20.51
C GLN A 35 27.51 12.10 21.12
N GLU A 36 27.40 12.41 22.40
CA GLU A 36 26.11 12.55 23.09
C GLU A 36 25.29 13.69 22.49
N LEU A 37 25.88 14.88 22.34
CA LEU A 37 25.23 16.04 21.73
C LEU A 37 24.78 15.78 20.29
N VAL A 38 25.62 15.12 19.47
CA VAL A 38 25.25 14.72 18.10
C VAL A 38 24.05 13.76 18.13
N SER A 39 24.07 12.79 19.04
CA SER A 39 22.95 11.85 19.18
C SER A 39 21.65 12.52 19.63
N GLU A 40 21.75 13.58 20.42
CA GLU A 40 20.60 14.37 20.86
C GLU A 40 20.05 15.24 19.72
N LEU A 41 20.91 15.84 18.91
CA LEU A 41 20.51 16.56 17.71
C LEU A 41 19.78 15.65 16.72
N ASP A 42 20.29 14.43 16.50
CA ASP A 42 19.62 13.44 15.65
C ASP A 42 18.22 13.08 16.18
N ARG A 43 18.06 12.96 17.50
CA ARG A 43 16.75 12.70 18.13
C ARG A 43 15.79 13.88 17.95
N LEU A 44 16.29 15.11 18.12
CA LEU A 44 15.50 16.33 17.94
C LEU A 44 15.06 16.50 16.48
N GLN A 45 15.96 16.28 15.52
CA GLN A 45 15.63 16.31 14.09
C GLN A 45 14.53 15.28 13.75
N ASN A 46 14.69 14.03 14.21
CA ASN A 46 13.68 13.00 14.02
C ASN A 46 12.32 13.35 14.64
N SER A 47 12.31 14.01 15.80
CA SER A 47 11.08 14.49 16.44
C SER A 47 10.41 15.59 15.61
N LEU A 48 11.20 16.54 15.12
CA LEU A 48 10.74 17.64 14.29
C LEU A 48 10.18 17.14 12.95
N ASP A 49 10.83 16.16 12.32
CA ASP A 49 10.32 15.51 11.11
C ASP A 49 9.00 14.79 11.33
N ARG A 50 8.85 14.09 12.47
CA ARG A 50 7.57 13.46 12.84
C ARG A 50 6.48 14.49 13.03
N VAL A 51 6.77 15.58 13.74
CA VAL A 51 5.82 16.67 13.98
C VAL A 51 5.46 17.37 12.67
N ASN A 52 6.43 17.65 11.80
CA ASN A 52 6.19 18.21 10.47
C ASN A 52 5.38 17.28 9.58
N ALA A 53 5.63 15.96 9.59
CA ALA A 53 4.83 14.98 8.84
C ALA A 53 3.38 14.89 9.36
N ASN A 54 3.17 15.10 10.66
CA ASN A 54 1.84 15.17 11.25
C ASN A 54 1.15 16.51 10.92
N LEU A 55 1.88 17.63 11.01
CA LEU A 55 1.40 18.95 10.61
C LEU A 55 1.08 19.03 9.11
N ALA A 56 1.87 18.42 8.25
CA ALA A 56 1.59 18.34 6.80
C ALA A 56 0.26 17.61 6.54
N ARG A 57 -0.02 16.54 7.30
CA ARG A 57 -1.30 15.83 7.27
C ARG A 57 -2.46 16.69 7.79
N THR A 58 -2.25 17.45 8.86
CA THR A 58 -3.29 18.31 9.47
C THR A 58 -3.53 19.61 8.69
N ARG A 59 -2.52 20.17 8.04
CA ARG A 59 -2.58 21.46 7.35
C ARG A 59 -3.21 21.39 5.96
N SER A 60 -3.15 20.24 5.30
CA SER A 60 -3.73 20.07 3.95
C SER A 60 -4.39 18.70 3.72
N PRO A 61 -5.28 18.23 4.63
CA PRO A 61 -5.90 16.91 4.53
C PRO A 61 -6.66 16.76 3.20
N VAL A 62 -7.32 17.82 2.74
CA VAL A 62 -8.08 17.83 1.49
C VAL A 62 -7.16 17.69 0.27
N ARG A 63 -6.04 18.42 0.21
CA ARG A 63 -5.14 18.38 -0.97
C ARG A 63 -4.42 17.04 -1.06
N TYR A 64 -3.98 16.48 0.07
CA TYR A 64 -3.35 15.15 0.11
C TYR A 64 -4.33 14.05 -0.32
N THR A 65 -5.55 14.04 0.21
CA THR A 65 -6.58 13.07 -0.17
C THR A 65 -7.02 13.24 -1.62
N ILE A 66 -7.16 14.47 -2.12
CA ILE A 66 -7.52 14.74 -3.52
C ILE A 66 -6.44 14.25 -4.48
N VAL A 67 -5.16 14.56 -4.24
CA VAL A 67 -4.07 14.13 -5.15
C VAL A 67 -3.99 12.62 -5.19
N ARG A 68 -4.18 11.94 -4.06
CA ARG A 68 -4.20 10.47 -4.03
C ARG A 68 -5.44 9.87 -4.69
N ALA A 69 -6.62 10.38 -4.37
CA ALA A 69 -7.87 9.97 -5.00
C ALA A 69 -7.81 10.17 -6.52
N LEU A 70 -7.22 11.27 -6.98
CA LEU A 70 -7.03 11.57 -8.39
C LEU A 70 -6.16 10.51 -9.09
N VAL A 71 -5.09 10.02 -8.45
CA VAL A 71 -4.28 8.92 -9.00
C VAL A 71 -5.13 7.64 -9.13
N TYR A 72 -5.97 7.33 -8.13
CA TYR A 72 -6.83 6.13 -8.16
C TYR A 72 -8.03 6.24 -9.11
N VAL A 73 -8.37 7.44 -9.57
CA VAL A 73 -9.38 7.69 -10.62
C VAL A 73 -8.73 7.73 -12.00
N LEU A 74 -7.64 8.48 -12.17
CA LEU A 74 -6.95 8.61 -13.45
C LEU A 74 -6.31 7.31 -13.92
N ALA A 75 -5.67 6.55 -13.02
CA ALA A 75 -4.99 5.31 -13.40
C ALA A 75 -5.91 4.28 -14.07
N PRO A 76 -7.09 3.93 -13.51
CA PRO A 76 -8.01 3.01 -14.19
C PRO A 76 -8.61 3.61 -15.46
N ILE A 77 -8.89 4.92 -15.52
CA ILE A 77 -9.37 5.58 -16.75
C ILE A 77 -8.35 5.41 -17.87
N LEU A 78 -7.09 5.77 -17.63
CA LEU A 78 -6.02 5.66 -18.62
C LEU A 78 -5.81 4.21 -19.06
N SER A 79 -5.83 3.26 -18.11
CA SER A 79 -5.68 1.84 -18.40
C SER A 79 -6.84 1.30 -19.27
N LEU A 80 -8.07 1.71 -18.97
CA LEU A 80 -9.26 1.34 -19.75
C LEU A 80 -9.25 1.93 -21.17
N VAL A 81 -8.91 3.21 -21.32
CA VAL A 81 -8.82 3.86 -22.63
C VAL A 81 -7.70 3.27 -23.47
N ALA A 82 -6.54 2.98 -22.85
CA ALA A 82 -5.44 2.29 -23.53
C ALA A 82 -5.86 0.89 -23.98
N ALA A 83 -6.52 0.10 -23.12
CA ALA A 83 -7.05 -1.21 -23.48
C ALA A 83 -8.06 -1.12 -24.63
N HIS A 84 -8.92 -0.10 -24.62
CA HIS A 84 -9.86 0.15 -25.71
C HIS A 84 -9.12 0.38 -27.04
N ILE A 85 -8.17 1.32 -27.09
CA ILE A 85 -7.37 1.62 -28.28
C ILE A 85 -6.67 0.36 -28.82
N VAL A 86 -6.04 -0.42 -27.94
CA VAL A 86 -5.32 -1.63 -28.35
C VAL A 86 -6.28 -2.67 -28.96
N ILE A 87 -7.44 -2.89 -28.35
CA ILE A 87 -8.38 -3.93 -28.78
C ILE A 87 -9.12 -3.53 -30.06
N THR A 88 -9.57 -2.27 -30.17
CA THR A 88 -10.39 -1.82 -31.31
C THR A 88 -9.55 -1.32 -32.47
N ILE A 89 -8.54 -0.48 -32.22
CA ILE A 89 -7.77 0.17 -33.29
C ILE A 89 -6.63 -0.73 -33.79
N ILE A 90 -5.89 -1.37 -32.87
CA ILE A 90 -4.72 -2.18 -33.24
C ILE A 90 -5.11 -3.61 -33.61
N LEU A 91 -5.89 -4.27 -32.75
CA LEU A 91 -6.23 -5.69 -32.90
C LEU A 91 -7.47 -5.90 -33.79
N ASN A 92 -8.32 -4.88 -33.95
CA ASN A 92 -9.57 -4.93 -34.73
C ASN A 92 -10.44 -6.16 -34.39
N VAL A 93 -10.49 -6.51 -33.10
CA VAL A 93 -11.24 -7.67 -32.60
C VAL A 93 -12.64 -7.23 -32.17
N THR A 94 -13.58 -8.17 -32.15
CA THR A 94 -14.94 -7.94 -31.67
C THR A 94 -14.96 -7.35 -30.25
N PRO A 95 -15.86 -6.39 -29.97
CA PRO A 95 -15.96 -5.69 -28.68
C PRO A 95 -16.35 -6.60 -27.49
N LEU A 96 -16.56 -7.90 -27.71
CA LEU A 96 -16.75 -8.89 -26.65
C LEU A 96 -15.55 -8.97 -25.69
N TYR A 97 -14.32 -8.85 -26.20
CA TYR A 97 -13.11 -8.88 -25.36
C TYR A 97 -12.98 -7.63 -24.48
N LEU A 98 -13.54 -6.51 -24.93
CA LEU A 98 -13.61 -5.26 -24.16
C LEU A 98 -14.48 -5.38 -22.92
N ARG A 99 -15.50 -6.25 -22.96
CA ARG A 99 -16.40 -6.52 -21.82
C ARG A 99 -15.72 -7.35 -20.72
N LEU A 100 -14.78 -8.22 -21.08
CA LEU A 100 -13.94 -8.93 -20.10
C LEU A 100 -12.89 -7.98 -19.51
N ALA A 101 -12.26 -7.16 -20.34
CA ALA A 101 -11.28 -6.17 -19.90
C ALA A 101 -11.91 -5.14 -18.93
N SER A 102 -13.16 -4.72 -19.17
CA SER A 102 -13.88 -3.78 -18.30
C SER A 102 -14.24 -4.35 -16.92
N PHE A 103 -14.22 -5.67 -16.73
CA PHE A 103 -14.36 -6.28 -15.40
C PHE A 103 -13.00 -6.52 -14.73
N VAL A 104 -12.01 -7.02 -15.48
CA VAL A 104 -10.71 -7.44 -14.93
C VAL A 104 -9.85 -6.24 -14.55
N ILE A 105 -9.90 -5.15 -15.30
CA ILE A 105 -9.05 -3.97 -15.06
C ILE A 105 -9.51 -3.18 -13.83
N PRO A 106 -10.80 -2.83 -13.63
CA PRO A 106 -11.20 -1.95 -12.52
C PRO A 106 -11.17 -2.63 -11.15
N LEU A 107 -11.34 -3.95 -11.10
CA LEU A 107 -11.37 -4.74 -9.86
C LEU A 107 -10.11 -4.62 -8.99
N PRO A 108 -8.87 -4.82 -9.51
CA PRO A 108 -7.65 -4.64 -8.73
C PRO A 108 -7.46 -3.20 -8.25
N PHE A 109 -7.87 -2.21 -9.04
CA PHE A 109 -7.82 -0.81 -8.61
C PHE A 109 -8.82 -0.53 -7.47
N GLY A 110 -10.00 -1.16 -7.49
CA GLY A 110 -10.96 -1.13 -6.38
C GLY A 110 -10.41 -1.73 -5.08
N ILE A 111 -9.71 -2.87 -5.18
CA ILE A 111 -9.03 -3.51 -4.02
C ILE A 111 -7.94 -2.59 -3.47
N LEU A 112 -7.13 -1.99 -4.35
CA LEU A 112 -6.01 -1.14 -3.96
C LEU A 112 -6.46 0.16 -3.30
N LEU A 113 -7.56 0.76 -3.79
CA LEU A 113 -8.17 1.94 -3.16
C LEU A 113 -8.57 1.62 -1.71
N TYR A 114 -9.20 0.46 -1.48
CA TYR A 114 -9.58 0.05 -0.13
C TYR A 114 -8.37 -0.13 0.79
N ALA A 115 -7.34 -0.82 0.31
CA ALA A 115 -6.14 -1.12 1.09
C ALA A 115 -5.43 0.14 1.62
N ARG A 116 -5.54 1.27 0.90
CA ARG A 116 -4.79 2.50 1.20
C ARG A 116 -5.62 3.57 1.91
N GLU A 117 -6.87 3.78 1.49
CA GLU A 117 -7.71 4.88 2.01
C GLU A 117 -8.77 4.39 3.02
N LYS A 118 -9.11 3.08 3.05
CA LYS A 118 -10.16 2.50 3.90
C LYS A 118 -11.54 3.17 3.82
N ILE A 119 -11.82 3.89 2.72
CA ILE A 119 -13.10 4.56 2.50
C ILE A 119 -14.09 3.56 1.87
N ARG A 120 -15.11 3.16 2.63
CA ARG A 120 -16.18 2.24 2.16
C ARG A 120 -17.27 2.92 1.36
N LEU A 121 -17.82 4.02 1.88
CA LEU A 121 -18.99 4.69 1.30
C LEU A 121 -18.64 5.58 0.09
N GLY A 122 -17.47 6.22 0.10
CA GLY A 122 -16.97 7.01 -1.04
C GLY A 122 -16.64 6.17 -2.27
N ALA A 123 -16.53 4.84 -2.14
CA ALA A 123 -16.20 3.94 -3.23
C ALA A 123 -17.22 3.97 -4.37
N PHE A 124 -18.51 4.15 -4.04
CA PHE A 124 -19.58 4.20 -5.02
C PHE A 124 -19.48 5.46 -5.88
N LEU A 125 -19.29 6.61 -5.24
CA LEU A 125 -19.13 7.89 -5.93
C LEU A 125 -17.87 7.90 -6.80
N VAL A 126 -16.74 7.44 -6.26
CA VAL A 126 -15.48 7.35 -6.99
C VAL A 126 -15.58 6.36 -8.16
N GLY A 127 -16.18 5.20 -7.94
CA GLY A 127 -16.40 4.20 -9.00
C GLY A 127 -17.30 4.72 -10.12
N PHE A 128 -18.39 5.41 -9.77
CA PHE A 128 -19.28 6.01 -10.76
C PHE A 128 -18.60 7.13 -11.56
N LEU A 129 -17.88 8.04 -10.90
CA LEU A 129 -17.13 9.10 -11.58
C LEU A 129 -16.07 8.52 -12.51
N THR A 130 -15.36 7.48 -12.06
CA THR A 130 -14.35 6.77 -12.87
C THR A 130 -15.00 6.13 -14.09
N ALA A 131 -16.13 5.45 -13.93
CA ALA A 131 -16.87 4.81 -15.01
C ALA A 131 -17.37 5.82 -16.05
N ALA A 132 -17.99 6.91 -15.60
CA ALA A 132 -18.49 7.96 -16.49
C ALA A 132 -17.36 8.59 -17.31
N LEU A 133 -16.25 8.98 -16.65
CA LEU A 133 -15.10 9.57 -17.34
C LEU A 133 -14.41 8.60 -18.30
N ALA A 134 -14.30 7.32 -17.93
CA ALA A 134 -13.71 6.31 -18.80
C ALA A 134 -14.55 6.10 -20.07
N VAL A 135 -15.89 6.01 -19.94
CA VAL A 135 -16.79 5.81 -21.09
C VAL A 135 -16.81 7.03 -22.00
N ILE A 136 -16.83 8.25 -21.44
CA ILE A 136 -16.67 9.48 -22.22
C ILE A 136 -15.34 9.47 -22.99
N GLY A 137 -14.26 9.03 -22.33
CA GLY A 137 -12.94 8.88 -22.96
C GLY A 137 -12.98 7.91 -24.15
N MET A 138 -13.59 6.73 -24.00
CA MET A 138 -13.73 5.76 -25.09
C MET A 138 -14.55 6.33 -26.26
N LEU A 139 -15.71 6.96 -25.98
CA LEU A 139 -16.55 7.58 -27.00
C LEU A 139 -15.82 8.69 -27.77
N THR A 140 -15.00 9.47 -27.06
CA THR A 140 -14.20 10.54 -27.68
C THR A 140 -13.14 9.96 -28.61
N VAL A 141 -12.45 8.90 -28.19
CA VAL A 141 -11.43 8.22 -29.00
C VAL A 141 -12.04 7.62 -30.26
N THR A 142 -13.19 6.94 -30.16
CA THR A 142 -13.88 6.36 -31.33
C THR A 142 -14.43 7.44 -32.26
N GLY A 143 -15.02 8.51 -31.71
CA GLY A 143 -15.54 9.61 -32.52
C GLY A 143 -14.45 10.32 -33.34
N ILE A 144 -13.26 10.48 -32.76
CA ILE A 144 -12.10 11.06 -33.46
C ILE A 144 -11.54 10.09 -34.52
N ASN A 145 -11.40 8.81 -34.19
CA ASN A 145 -10.79 7.82 -35.08
C ASN A 145 -11.69 7.50 -36.29
N ASP A 146 -12.99 7.28 -36.03
CA ASP A 146 -13.93 6.77 -37.03
C ASP A 146 -14.77 7.90 -37.68
N ASN A 147 -14.53 9.17 -37.30
CA ASN A 147 -15.28 10.36 -37.76
C ASN A 147 -16.80 10.23 -37.58
N VAL A 148 -17.23 9.48 -36.55
CA VAL A 148 -18.64 9.30 -36.16
C VAL A 148 -19.02 10.28 -35.04
N PRO A 149 -20.31 10.56 -34.84
CA PRO A 149 -20.77 11.39 -33.74
C PRO A 149 -20.25 10.87 -32.39
N ILE A 150 -19.61 11.74 -31.60
CA ILE A 150 -19.04 11.38 -30.29
C ILE A 150 -20.15 10.94 -29.31
N LEU A 151 -21.34 11.51 -29.45
CA LEU A 151 -22.48 11.20 -28.60
C LEU A 151 -23.37 10.14 -29.27
N PRO A 152 -23.83 9.15 -28.50
CA PRO A 152 -24.73 8.12 -29.01
C PRO A 152 -26.04 8.76 -29.49
N VAL A 153 -26.40 8.44 -30.73
CA VAL A 153 -27.57 9.02 -31.42
C VAL A 153 -28.81 8.15 -31.26
N SER A 154 -28.63 6.84 -31.09
CA SER A 154 -29.72 5.88 -30.96
C SER A 154 -29.99 5.48 -29.50
N TRP A 155 -31.23 5.10 -29.20
CA TRP A 155 -31.61 4.57 -27.87
C TRP A 155 -30.90 3.24 -27.57
N ILE A 156 -30.54 2.46 -28.58
CA ILE A 156 -29.82 1.21 -28.39
C ILE A 156 -28.39 1.50 -27.89
N GLU A 157 -27.68 2.44 -28.53
CA GLU A 157 -26.33 2.84 -28.10
C GLU A 157 -26.32 3.40 -26.67
N TRP A 158 -27.34 4.18 -26.30
CA TRP A 158 -27.48 4.67 -24.92
C TRP A 158 -27.62 3.55 -23.89
N ARG A 159 -28.36 2.48 -24.23
CA ARG A 159 -28.47 1.31 -23.35
C ARG A 159 -27.10 0.63 -23.18
N GLU A 160 -26.34 0.47 -24.25
CA GLU A 160 -25.00 -0.12 -24.19
C GLU A 160 -24.05 0.73 -23.33
N VAL A 161 -24.08 2.05 -23.50
CA VAL A 161 -23.30 3.00 -22.68
C VAL A 161 -23.66 2.87 -21.19
N MET A 162 -24.94 2.80 -20.86
CA MET A 162 -25.39 2.65 -19.48
C MET A 162 -24.99 1.29 -18.89
N GLU A 163 -25.03 0.22 -19.68
CA GLU A 163 -24.53 -1.10 -19.28
C GLU A 163 -23.02 -1.06 -19.01
N TYR A 164 -22.23 -0.34 -19.82
CA TYR A 164 -20.80 -0.15 -19.59
C TYR A 164 -20.53 0.63 -18.30
N ILE A 165 -21.21 1.75 -18.08
CA ILE A 165 -21.07 2.54 -16.85
C ILE A 165 -21.41 1.67 -15.63
N ALA A 166 -22.52 0.94 -15.68
CA ALA A 166 -22.95 0.07 -14.59
C ALA A 166 -21.96 -1.05 -14.31
N SER A 167 -21.44 -1.72 -15.35
CA SER A 167 -20.47 -2.81 -15.18
C SER A 167 -19.15 -2.34 -14.55
N ILE A 168 -18.60 -1.22 -15.00
CA ILE A 168 -17.35 -0.66 -14.47
C ILE A 168 -17.57 -0.18 -13.02
N ALA A 169 -18.68 0.50 -12.75
CA ALA A 169 -19.01 0.97 -11.40
C ALA A 169 -19.18 -0.21 -10.43
N LEU A 170 -19.91 -1.26 -10.83
CA LEU A 170 -20.09 -2.48 -10.03
C LEU A 170 -18.77 -3.21 -9.82
N ALA A 171 -17.93 -3.38 -10.84
CA ALA A 171 -16.62 -4.01 -10.71
C ALA A 171 -15.73 -3.26 -9.71
N TYR A 172 -15.77 -1.93 -9.71
CA TYR A 172 -15.03 -1.09 -8.77
C TYR A 172 -15.54 -1.24 -7.33
N VAL A 173 -16.85 -1.21 -7.15
CA VAL A 173 -17.50 -1.42 -5.83
C VAL A 173 -17.23 -2.83 -5.31
N THR A 174 -17.33 -3.84 -6.16
CA THR A 174 -17.03 -5.23 -5.82
C THR A 174 -15.57 -5.41 -5.46
N GLY A 175 -14.63 -4.81 -6.20
CA GLY A 175 -13.21 -4.81 -5.87
C GLY A 175 -12.94 -4.16 -4.50
N ASN A 176 -13.57 -3.02 -4.23
CA ASN A 176 -13.46 -2.35 -2.93
C ASN A 176 -14.01 -3.22 -1.79
N LEU A 177 -15.17 -3.86 -1.99
CA LEU A 177 -15.77 -4.79 -1.04
C LEU A 177 -14.86 -6.01 -0.80
N LEU A 178 -14.30 -6.60 -1.86
CA LEU A 178 -13.33 -7.69 -1.76
C LEU A 178 -12.09 -7.27 -0.96
N GLY A 179 -11.58 -6.06 -1.21
CA GLY A 179 -10.50 -5.47 -0.43
C GLY A 179 -10.85 -5.40 1.06
N SER A 180 -12.08 -5.01 1.40
CA SER A 180 -12.54 -4.99 2.79
C SER A 180 -12.60 -6.36 3.43
N LEU A 181 -13.02 -7.39 2.68
CA LEU A 181 -13.03 -8.75 3.18
C LEU A 181 -11.61 -9.27 3.39
N ILE A 182 -10.71 -9.04 2.44
CA ILE A 182 -9.32 -9.53 2.48
C ILE A 182 -8.52 -8.83 3.59
N PHE A 183 -8.62 -7.51 3.72
CA PHE A 183 -7.76 -6.76 4.65
C PHE A 183 -8.34 -6.59 6.05
N ASP A 184 -9.68 -6.61 6.22
CA ASP A 184 -10.28 -6.43 7.55
C ASP A 184 -10.94 -7.69 8.10
N VAL A 185 -11.55 -8.53 7.27
CA VAL A 185 -12.30 -9.71 7.75
C VAL A 185 -11.40 -10.94 7.82
N LEU A 186 -10.63 -11.23 6.78
CA LEU A 186 -9.75 -12.40 6.70
C LEU A 186 -8.71 -12.48 7.82
N PRO A 187 -8.00 -11.39 8.22
CA PRO A 187 -7.13 -11.45 9.39
C PRO A 187 -7.88 -11.53 10.72
N LYS A 188 -9.11 -11.02 10.81
CA LYS A 188 -9.94 -11.16 12.03
C LYS A 188 -10.46 -12.59 12.19
N THR A 189 -10.82 -13.26 11.10
CA THR A 189 -11.28 -14.66 11.10
C THR A 189 -10.12 -15.65 11.19
N MET A 190 -8.97 -15.38 10.56
CA MET A 190 -7.75 -16.18 10.78
C MET A 190 -7.19 -16.01 12.19
N SER A 191 -7.34 -14.83 12.81
CA SER A 191 -7.02 -14.62 14.22
C SER A 191 -7.98 -15.33 15.19
N HIS A 192 -9.12 -15.86 14.71
CA HIS A 192 -9.98 -16.74 15.51
C HIS A 192 -9.43 -18.18 15.63
N GLY A 193 -8.35 -18.52 14.91
CA GLY A 193 -7.56 -19.72 15.16
C GLY A 193 -6.57 -19.61 16.33
N GLY A 194 -6.56 -18.48 17.09
CA GLY A 194 -5.56 -18.26 18.13
C GLY A 194 -5.89 -17.20 19.19
N LYS A 195 -7.15 -16.80 19.38
CA LYS A 195 -7.56 -15.93 20.49
C LYS A 195 -8.52 -16.67 21.42
N PRO A 196 -8.11 -17.01 22.66
CA PRO A 196 -8.99 -17.69 23.60
C PRO A 196 -10.15 -16.78 24.00
N ASN A 197 -11.31 -17.43 24.21
CA ASN A 197 -12.61 -16.86 24.58
C ASN A 197 -12.48 -15.75 25.67
N PRO A 198 -13.18 -14.61 25.62
CA PRO A 198 -13.19 -13.59 26.69
C PRO A 198 -13.48 -14.16 28.09
N VAL A 199 -14.14 -15.33 28.16
CA VAL A 199 -14.34 -16.10 29.39
C VAL A 199 -13.04 -16.67 29.95
N ALA A 200 -12.12 -17.14 29.08
CA ALA A 200 -10.81 -17.65 29.48
C ALA A 200 -9.89 -16.54 30.04
N TYR A 201 -10.03 -15.30 29.57
CA TYR A 201 -9.32 -14.15 30.16
C TYR A 201 -9.84 -13.80 31.56
N ARG A 202 -11.15 -13.93 31.77
CA ARG A 202 -11.79 -13.77 33.09
C ARG A 202 -11.41 -14.88 34.08
N ILE A 203 -11.22 -16.10 33.59
CA ILE A 203 -10.77 -17.24 34.39
C ILE A 203 -9.27 -17.16 34.67
N ALA A 204 -8.45 -16.75 33.69
CA ALA A 204 -7.01 -16.54 33.87
C ALA A 204 -6.69 -15.40 34.87
N GLY A 205 -7.51 -14.34 34.89
CA GLY A 205 -7.42 -13.27 35.89
C GLY A 205 -7.77 -13.70 37.32
N LEU A 206 -8.44 -14.85 37.49
CA LEU A 206 -8.79 -15.42 38.79
C LEU A 206 -7.80 -16.51 39.25
N LEU A 207 -6.87 -16.97 38.39
CA LEU A 207 -6.08 -18.19 38.61
C LEU A 207 -4.54 -18.02 38.63
N GLY A 208 -3.97 -16.81 38.55
CA GLY A 208 -2.51 -16.71 38.41
C GLY A 208 -1.86 -15.45 38.98
N GLN A 209 -1.19 -15.61 40.12
CA GLN A 209 -0.15 -14.70 40.64
C GLN A 209 0.99 -14.51 39.62
N HIS A 210 1.36 -13.25 39.40
CA HIS A 210 2.71 -12.74 39.07
C HIS A 210 3.57 -13.51 38.05
N VAL A 211 3.46 -13.14 36.77
CA VAL A 211 4.59 -13.18 35.83
C VAL A 211 4.55 -11.89 34.97
N GLY A 212 5.60 -11.07 35.06
CA GLY A 212 5.60 -9.63 34.75
C GLY A 212 5.35 -9.20 33.28
N GLU A 213 4.65 -8.08 33.13
CA GLU A 213 4.22 -7.45 31.86
C GLU A 213 5.37 -7.07 30.89
N ASP A 214 6.60 -6.93 31.38
CA ASP A 214 7.71 -6.40 30.59
C ASP A 214 8.31 -7.40 29.58
N GLN A 215 8.22 -8.70 29.84
CA GLN A 215 8.68 -9.72 28.87
C GLN A 215 7.67 -9.97 27.74
N LEU A 216 6.36 -9.79 28.00
CA LEU A 216 5.30 -9.93 27.00
C LEU A 216 5.31 -8.78 25.98
N ARG A 217 5.61 -7.54 26.42
CA ARG A 217 5.77 -6.37 25.53
C ARG A 217 7.00 -6.46 24.62
N ARG A 218 8.09 -7.09 25.08
CA ARG A 218 9.30 -7.33 24.24
C ARG A 218 9.02 -8.35 23.14
N ARG A 219 8.38 -9.47 23.46
CA ARG A 219 8.04 -10.50 22.45
C ARG A 219 6.99 -10.01 21.43
N ALA A 220 6.02 -9.19 21.85
CA ALA A 220 5.04 -8.61 20.94
C ALA A 220 5.67 -7.64 19.91
N ARG A 221 6.67 -6.84 20.31
CA ARG A 221 7.39 -5.94 19.39
C ARG A 221 8.22 -6.71 18.37
N THR A 222 8.92 -7.76 18.78
CA THR A 222 9.71 -8.61 17.85
C THR A 222 8.83 -9.33 16.83
N ILE A 223 7.64 -9.78 17.22
CA ILE A 223 6.67 -10.40 16.30
C ILE A 223 6.08 -9.36 15.34
N GLN A 224 5.87 -8.12 15.81
CA GLN A 224 5.32 -7.03 15.01
C GLN A 224 6.33 -6.50 13.98
N ASP A 225 7.63 -6.47 14.32
CA ASP A 225 8.71 -6.13 13.39
C ASP A 225 8.97 -7.25 12.36
N LEU A 226 8.84 -8.53 12.78
CA LEU A 226 8.89 -9.66 11.86
C LEU A 226 7.68 -9.69 10.90
N MET A 227 6.48 -9.34 11.37
CA MET A 227 5.29 -9.19 10.52
C MET A 227 5.38 -7.99 9.57
N ARG A 228 6.03 -6.89 9.97
CA ARG A 228 6.31 -5.74 9.09
C ARG A 228 7.33 -6.08 8.00
N ALA A 229 8.27 -6.97 8.28
CA ALA A 229 9.22 -7.49 7.29
C ALA A 229 8.61 -8.58 6.38
N ALA A 230 7.67 -9.39 6.90
CA ALA A 230 7.04 -10.49 6.16
C ALA A 230 5.82 -10.09 5.33
N GLY A 231 5.14 -8.99 5.67
CA GLY A 231 3.96 -8.50 4.94
C GLY A 231 4.19 -8.29 3.43
N PRO A 232 5.31 -7.66 3.02
CA PRO A 232 5.68 -7.57 1.61
C PRO A 232 6.08 -8.93 1.01
N LEU A 233 6.77 -9.78 1.77
CA LEU A 233 7.26 -11.09 1.29
C LEU A 233 6.14 -12.11 1.06
N VAL A 234 5.06 -12.10 1.84
CA VAL A 234 3.89 -12.97 1.60
C VAL A 234 3.11 -12.49 0.38
N GLY A 235 2.99 -11.18 0.16
CA GLY A 235 2.40 -10.61 -1.05
C GLY A 235 3.23 -10.90 -2.30
N ILE A 236 4.56 -10.90 -2.19
CA ILE A 236 5.49 -11.27 -3.26
C ILE A 236 5.50 -12.78 -3.51
N ALA A 237 5.42 -13.62 -2.48
CA ALA A 237 5.33 -15.08 -2.61
C ALA A 237 3.97 -15.52 -3.20
N ALA A 238 2.88 -14.84 -2.85
CA ALA A 238 1.56 -15.10 -3.42
C ALA A 238 1.48 -14.67 -4.90
N SER A 239 2.09 -13.55 -5.27
CA SER A 239 2.17 -13.10 -6.67
C SER A 239 3.17 -13.90 -7.50
N ALA A 240 4.29 -14.36 -6.92
CA ALA A 240 5.21 -15.30 -7.55
C ALA A 240 4.56 -16.69 -7.73
N GLY A 241 3.82 -17.18 -6.74
CA GLY A 241 3.06 -18.43 -6.84
C GLY A 241 1.95 -18.36 -7.90
N ALA A 242 1.26 -17.22 -8.02
CA ALA A 242 0.27 -16.98 -9.07
C ALA A 242 0.91 -16.87 -10.46
N SER A 243 2.12 -16.28 -10.57
CA SER A 243 2.87 -16.19 -11.81
C SER A 243 3.44 -17.54 -12.26
N ILE A 244 3.91 -18.37 -11.33
CA ILE A 244 4.35 -19.75 -11.61
C ILE A 244 3.16 -20.63 -11.98
N TYR A 245 2.01 -20.50 -11.30
CA TYR A 245 0.79 -21.24 -11.65
C TYR A 245 0.23 -20.84 -13.02
N ALA A 246 0.19 -19.54 -13.33
CA ALA A 246 -0.22 -19.04 -14.64
C ALA A 246 0.76 -19.45 -15.76
N GLY A 247 2.07 -19.47 -15.48
CA GLY A 247 3.09 -19.93 -16.41
C GLY A 247 3.05 -21.45 -16.66
N LEU A 248 2.84 -22.26 -15.61
CA LEU A 248 2.77 -23.72 -15.71
C LEU A 248 1.48 -24.19 -16.42
N LYS A 249 0.36 -23.47 -16.22
CA LYS A 249 -0.90 -23.70 -16.94
C LYS A 249 -0.84 -23.35 -18.43
N GLY A 250 0.02 -22.41 -18.82
CA GLY A 250 0.29 -22.10 -20.23
C GLY A 250 1.07 -23.19 -20.98
N ILE A 251 1.76 -24.08 -20.25
CA ILE A 251 2.60 -25.15 -20.85
C ILE A 251 1.85 -26.49 -20.93
N PHE A 252 1.02 -26.82 -19.94
CA PHE A 252 0.20 -28.05 -19.95
C PHE A 252 -1.24 -27.74 -20.33
N GLY A 253 -1.47 -27.48 -21.61
CA GLY A 253 -2.79 -27.25 -22.17
C GLY A 253 -3.79 -28.36 -21.81
N TRP A 254 -4.79 -27.99 -21.02
CA TRP A 254 -6.11 -28.60 -20.87
C TRP A 254 -7.12 -27.48 -20.62
#